data_AF-A0A968JRW5-F1
#
_entry.id   AF-A0A968JRW5-F1
#
_cell.length_a   1.000
_cell.length_b   1.000
_cell.length_c   1.000
_cell.angle_alpha   90.00
_cell.angle_beta   90.00
_cell.angle_gamma   90.00
#
_symmetry.space_group_name_H-M   'P 1'
#
loop_
_entity.id
_entity.type
_entity.pdbx_description
1 polymer ?
#
loop_
_entity_poly.entity_id
_entity_poly.type
_entity_poly.pdbx_seq_one_letter_code
_entity_poly.pdbx_strand_id
1 'polypeptide(L)'
;MGINCIWLLPFYQSDDRDNGYDVEDYYSINKNLGNFDDFMKFKREAEKRDMRLLIDLIVHHTSNTHPWFKLASHNKNSKYFNYYIWSSAPPSLPDENVFQGKPWTYCPMNDRYYHHIFYDFQPDLNIKIPMLEKKLKK
;
A
#
# COMPACT_ATOMS: atom_id res chain seq x y z
N MET A 1 -8.04 -30.49 12.68
CA MET A 1 -7.91 -29.11 13.19
C MET A 1 -9.22 -28.39 12.87
N GLY A 2 -10.03 -28.01 13.86
CA GLY A 2 -11.39 -27.48 13.69
C GLY A 2 -11.46 -25.98 13.38
N ILE A 3 -10.64 -25.51 12.44
CA ILE A 3 -10.54 -24.09 12.05
C ILE A 3 -11.72 -23.73 11.14
N ASN A 4 -12.30 -22.55 11.33
CA ASN A 4 -13.42 -22.01 10.53
C ASN A 4 -13.11 -20.67 9.86
N CYS A 5 -11.89 -20.15 10.02
CA CYS A 5 -11.46 -18.89 9.42
C CYS A 5 -9.97 -18.93 9.11
N ILE A 6 -9.60 -18.42 7.94
CA ILE A 6 -8.22 -18.26 7.49
C ILE A 6 -7.98 -16.76 7.32
N TRP A 7 -6.97 -16.22 7.99
CA TRP A 7 -6.46 -14.89 7.71
C TRP A 7 -5.28 -15.01 6.76
N LEU A 8 -5.41 -14.41 5.58
CA LEU A 8 -4.35 -14.29 4.60
C LEU A 8 -3.57 -12.99 4.84
N LEU A 9 -2.27 -13.17 5.02
CA LEU A 9 -1.28 -12.10 4.91
C LEU A 9 -1.29 -11.51 3.48
N PRO A 10 -0.63 -10.36 3.24
CA PRO A 10 -0.67 -9.69 1.94
C PRO A 10 -0.29 -10.62 0.78
N PHE A 11 -1.12 -10.64 -0.24
CA PHE A 11 -0.92 -11.43 -1.46
C PHE A 11 -1.02 -10.59 -2.74
N TYR A 12 -1.09 -9.27 -2.59
CA TYR A 12 -1.14 -8.31 -3.69
C TYR A 12 0.19 -8.26 -4.43
N GLN A 13 0.16 -7.78 -5.67
CA GLN A 13 1.38 -7.48 -6.41
C GLN A 13 2.24 -6.48 -5.62
N SER A 14 3.50 -6.87 -5.39
CA SER A 14 4.46 -6.19 -4.52
C SER A 14 5.89 -6.49 -5.01
N ASP A 15 6.83 -5.58 -4.73
CA ASP A 15 8.27 -5.84 -4.85
C ASP A 15 8.81 -6.68 -3.69
N ASP A 16 7.95 -7.00 -2.70
CA ASP A 16 8.22 -7.86 -1.56
C ASP A 16 9.35 -7.35 -0.66
N ARG A 17 9.51 -6.02 -0.58
CA ARG A 17 10.52 -5.39 0.26
C ARG A 17 10.09 -5.31 1.72
N ASP A 18 8.79 -5.44 1.98
CA ASP A 18 8.21 -5.60 3.31
C ASP A 18 7.18 -6.74 3.32
N ASN A 19 7.55 -7.94 2.87
CA ASN A 19 6.70 -9.16 2.89
C ASN A 19 5.29 -8.94 2.31
N GLY A 20 5.18 -8.19 1.22
CA GLY A 20 3.92 -7.89 0.53
C GLY A 20 3.15 -6.67 1.06
N TYR A 21 3.60 -6.00 2.13
CA TYR A 21 2.96 -4.79 2.65
C TYR A 21 3.24 -3.55 1.78
N ASP A 22 4.30 -3.54 0.97
CA ASP A 22 4.53 -2.54 -0.08
C ASP A 22 3.71 -2.86 -1.35
N VAL A 23 2.41 -2.54 -1.32
CA VAL A 23 1.47 -2.88 -2.40
C VAL A 23 1.68 -2.01 -3.65
N GLU A 24 1.90 -2.64 -4.81
CA GLU A 24 2.01 -1.99 -6.12
C GLU A 24 0.70 -1.94 -6.90
N ASP A 25 -0.14 -2.96 -6.73
CA ASP A 25 -1.44 -3.08 -7.35
C ASP A 25 -2.38 -3.93 -6.49
N TYR A 26 -3.41 -3.29 -5.94
CA TYR A 26 -4.46 -3.91 -5.13
C TYR A 26 -5.35 -4.90 -5.89
N TYR A 27 -5.31 -4.92 -7.21
CA TYR A 27 -6.18 -5.76 -8.04
C TYR A 27 -5.46 -6.98 -8.63
N SER A 28 -4.15 -7.10 -8.41
CA SER A 28 -3.31 -8.18 -8.94
C SER A 28 -2.77 -9.04 -7.80
N ILE A 29 -2.62 -10.35 -8.06
CA ILE A 29 -1.97 -11.29 -7.15
C ILE A 29 -0.45 -11.21 -7.38
N ASN A 30 0.34 -11.31 -6.30
CA ASN A 30 1.79 -11.44 -6.41
C ASN A 30 2.13 -12.66 -7.26
N LYS A 31 2.85 -12.45 -8.37
CA LYS A 31 3.27 -13.49 -9.31
C LYS A 31 4.02 -14.67 -8.66
N ASN A 32 4.67 -14.44 -7.51
CA ASN A 32 5.39 -15.48 -6.77
C ASN A 32 4.45 -16.39 -5.96
N LEU A 33 3.22 -15.93 -5.68
CA LEU A 33 2.21 -16.67 -4.90
C LEU A 33 1.15 -17.34 -5.80
N GLY A 34 1.06 -16.93 -7.06
CA GLY A 34 0.17 -17.50 -8.05
C GLY A 34 -0.50 -16.44 -8.90
N ASN A 35 -1.69 -16.74 -9.38
CA ASN A 35 -2.52 -15.83 -10.15
C ASN A 35 -3.95 -15.74 -9.58
N PHE A 36 -4.81 -14.97 -10.25
CA PHE A 36 -6.19 -14.79 -9.83
C PHE A 36 -7.00 -16.11 -9.81
N ASP A 37 -6.76 -17.01 -10.75
CA ASP A 37 -7.45 -18.31 -10.80
C ASP A 37 -7.04 -19.20 -9.63
N ASP A 38 -5.77 -19.16 -9.22
CA ASP A 38 -5.29 -19.86 -8.03
C ASP A 38 -5.99 -19.34 -6.76
N PHE A 39 -6.10 -18.01 -6.62
CA PHE A 39 -6.82 -17.40 -5.50
C PHE A 39 -8.31 -17.77 -5.50
N MET A 40 -8.97 -17.74 -6.66
CA MET A 40 -10.37 -18.14 -6.79
C MET A 40 -10.60 -19.61 -6.47
N LYS A 41 -9.66 -20.48 -6.87
CA LYS A 41 -9.67 -21.89 -6.49
C LYS A 41 -9.51 -22.05 -4.99
N PHE A 42 -8.53 -21.36 -4.38
CA PHE A 42 -8.32 -21.35 -2.92
C PHE A 42 -9.59 -20.93 -2.17
N LYS A 43 -10.19 -19.78 -2.55
CA LYS A 43 -11.43 -19.27 -1.98
C LYS A 43 -12.56 -20.29 -2.06
N ARG A 44 -12.79 -20.88 -3.23
CA ARG A 44 -13.85 -21.88 -3.42
C ARG A 44 -13.63 -23.11 -2.55
N GLU A 45 -12.38 -23.57 -2.40
CA GLU A 45 -12.07 -24.72 -1.56
C GLU A 45 -12.22 -24.42 -0.06
N ALA A 46 -11.94 -23.19 0.38
CA ALA A 46 -12.23 -22.75 1.74
C ALA A 46 -13.75 -22.68 2.01
N GLU A 47 -14.52 -22.09 1.10
CA GLU A 47 -15.99 -22.00 1.22
C GLU A 47 -16.66 -23.37 1.29
N LYS A 48 -16.20 -24.35 0.49
CA LYS A 48 -16.69 -25.75 0.56
C LYS A 48 -16.45 -26.43 1.91
N ARG A 49 -15.56 -25.88 2.73
CA ARG A 49 -15.19 -26.39 4.06
C ARG A 49 -15.78 -25.53 5.18
N ASP A 50 -16.75 -24.67 4.85
CA ASP A 50 -17.35 -23.71 5.77
C ASP A 50 -16.32 -22.78 6.44
N MET A 51 -15.21 -22.50 5.74
CA MET A 51 -14.16 -21.61 6.21
C MET A 51 -14.36 -20.21 5.63
N ARG A 52 -14.26 -19.21 6.50
CA ARG A 52 -14.23 -17.79 6.11
C ARG A 52 -12.81 -17.36 5.76
N LEU A 53 -12.70 -16.37 4.88
CA LEU A 53 -11.43 -15.73 4.57
C LEU A 53 -11.43 -14.29 5.09
N LEU A 54 -10.37 -13.93 5.79
CA LEU A 54 -9.99 -12.56 6.11
C LEU A 54 -8.72 -12.24 5.33
N ILE A 55 -8.61 -11.02 4.84
CA ILE A 55 -7.44 -10.55 4.08
C ILE A 55 -6.90 -9.29 4.76
N ASP A 56 -5.58 -9.12 4.73
CA ASP A 56 -5.00 -7.84 5.09
C ASP A 56 -5.38 -6.76 4.07
N LEU A 57 -5.90 -5.63 4.57
CA LEU A 57 -6.22 -4.47 3.76
C LEU A 57 -5.23 -3.34 4.07
N ILE A 58 -4.24 -3.18 3.22
CA ILE A 58 -3.12 -2.24 3.42
C ILE A 58 -3.45 -0.91 2.77
N VAL A 59 -4.04 0.02 3.52
CA VAL A 59 -4.53 1.31 2.99
C VAL A 59 -3.88 2.53 3.63
N HIS A 60 -2.87 2.32 4.48
CA HIS A 60 -2.07 3.41 5.05
C HIS A 60 -1.06 3.96 4.04
N HIS A 61 -0.46 3.09 3.24
CA HIS A 61 0.60 3.40 2.29
C HIS A 61 0.48 2.51 1.05
N THR A 62 1.24 2.84 0.01
CA THR A 62 1.49 1.96 -1.15
C THR A 62 2.99 1.77 -1.32
N SER A 63 3.43 0.89 -2.22
CA SER A 63 4.80 0.92 -2.72
C SER A 63 5.10 2.24 -3.45
N ASN A 64 6.34 2.71 -3.41
CA ASN A 64 6.82 3.82 -4.25
C ASN A 64 6.87 3.48 -5.76
N THR A 65 6.68 2.22 -6.13
CA THR A 65 6.51 1.78 -7.52
C THR A 65 5.04 1.76 -7.95
N HIS A 66 4.09 2.00 -7.03
CA HIS A 66 2.66 2.07 -7.32
C HIS A 66 2.37 3.16 -8.37
N PRO A 67 1.51 2.92 -9.38
CA PRO A 67 1.22 3.90 -10.45
C PRO A 67 0.80 5.28 -9.94
N TRP A 68 0.04 5.33 -8.85
CA TRP A 68 -0.35 6.58 -8.19
C TRP A 68 0.86 7.38 -7.70
N PHE A 69 1.80 6.73 -6.99
CA PHE A 69 2.98 7.42 -6.46
C PHE A 69 3.90 7.88 -7.59
N LYS A 70 4.15 7.02 -8.59
CA LYS A 70 4.96 7.39 -9.77
C LYS A 70 4.42 8.63 -10.48
N LEU A 71 3.11 8.72 -10.67
CA LEU A 71 2.50 9.90 -11.30
C LEU A 71 2.51 11.13 -10.39
N ALA A 72 2.34 10.96 -9.07
CA ALA A 72 2.43 12.04 -8.10
C ALA A 72 3.86 12.60 -7.97
N SER A 73 4.87 11.72 -7.98
CA SER A 73 6.28 12.10 -7.84
C SER A 73 6.81 12.86 -9.06
N HIS A 74 6.33 12.56 -10.27
CA HIS A 74 6.77 13.22 -11.50
C HIS A 74 5.94 14.46 -11.88
N ASN A 75 4.71 14.60 -11.37
CA ASN A 75 3.81 15.68 -11.77
C ASN A 75 2.98 16.20 -10.60
N LYS A 76 3.31 17.41 -10.12
CA LYS A 76 2.56 18.11 -9.06
C LYS A 76 1.09 18.38 -9.40
N ASN A 77 0.75 18.45 -10.69
CA ASN A 77 -0.61 18.67 -11.17
C ASN A 77 -1.37 17.36 -11.46
N SER A 78 -0.76 16.21 -11.18
CA SER A 78 -1.42 14.91 -11.29
C SER A 78 -2.63 14.83 -10.35
N LYS A 79 -3.71 14.19 -10.80
CA LYS A 79 -4.85 13.87 -9.93
C LYS A 79 -4.48 13.01 -8.71
N TYR A 80 -3.32 12.33 -8.77
CA TYR A 80 -2.80 11.50 -7.68
C TYR A 80 -1.87 12.26 -6.73
N PHE A 81 -1.50 13.51 -7.02
CA PHE A 81 -0.55 14.25 -6.18
C PHE A 81 -1.02 14.30 -4.72
N ASN A 82 -2.28 14.70 -4.52
CA ASN A 82 -2.90 14.79 -3.19
C ASN A 82 -3.20 13.42 -2.55
N TYR A 83 -3.00 12.29 -3.24
CA TYR A 83 -3.15 10.98 -2.60
C TYR A 83 -2.05 10.71 -1.60
N TYR A 84 -0.93 11.43 -1.67
CA TYR A 84 0.20 11.29 -0.76
C TYR A 84 0.40 12.58 0.03
N ILE A 85 1.19 12.47 1.08
CA ILE A 85 1.51 13.59 1.98
C ILE A 85 2.86 14.18 1.53
N TRP A 86 2.85 15.47 1.19
CA TRP A 86 4.01 16.20 0.66
C TRP A 86 4.33 17.43 1.50
N SER A 87 5.62 17.82 1.53
CA SER A 87 6.09 19.06 2.15
C SER A 87 7.19 19.74 1.33
N SER A 88 7.33 21.07 1.41
CA SER A 88 8.51 21.81 0.89
C SER A 88 9.79 21.58 1.69
N ALA A 89 9.65 21.25 2.98
CA ALA A 89 10.77 21.03 3.88
C ALA A 89 10.39 19.92 4.88
N PRO A 90 11.34 19.10 5.34
CA PRO A 90 11.04 18.15 6.40
C PRO A 90 10.58 18.97 7.64
N PRO A 91 9.45 18.60 8.28
CA PRO A 91 9.01 19.21 9.53
C PRO A 91 10.13 19.22 10.58
N SER A 92 10.16 20.27 11.39
CA SER A 92 11.18 20.45 12.45
C SER A 92 10.93 19.58 13.69
N LEU A 93 9.73 19.02 13.83
CA LEU A 93 9.35 18.14 14.93
C LEU A 93 9.65 16.69 14.54
N PRO A 94 10.07 15.83 15.49
CA PRO A 94 10.23 14.41 15.22
C PRO A 94 8.83 13.81 15.03
N ASP A 95 8.39 13.72 13.78
CA ASP A 95 7.48 12.65 13.42
C ASP A 95 8.29 11.36 13.69
N GLU A 96 7.87 10.56 14.66
CA GLU A 96 8.55 9.30 14.98
C GLU A 96 8.22 8.28 13.88
N ASN A 97 9.24 7.87 13.12
CA ASN A 97 9.14 6.74 12.21
C ASN A 97 9.15 5.44 13.02
N VAL A 98 8.28 4.49 12.68
CA VAL A 98 8.10 3.22 13.40
C VAL A 98 9.36 2.34 13.36
N PHE A 99 10.17 2.46 12.30
CA PHE A 99 11.39 1.70 12.07
C PHE A 99 12.69 2.48 12.32
N GLN A 100 12.64 3.55 13.14
CA GLN A 100 13.81 4.35 13.54
C GLN A 100 14.52 5.01 12.34
N GLY A 101 13.88 6.02 11.77
CA GLY A 101 14.41 6.83 10.67
C GLY A 101 13.75 8.21 10.60
N LYS A 102 14.12 9.01 9.61
CA LYS A 102 13.38 10.25 9.29
C LYS A 102 12.17 9.86 8.46
N PRO A 103 10.92 10.22 8.83
CA PRO A 103 9.72 9.82 8.09
C PRO A 103 9.47 10.68 6.85
N TRP A 104 10.53 11.30 6.31
CA TRP A 104 10.46 12.22 5.19
C TRP A 104 11.63 11.96 4.27
N THR A 105 11.32 11.59 3.03
CA THR A 105 12.32 11.37 1.98
C THR A 105 12.16 12.40 0.87
N TYR A 106 13.28 12.95 0.41
CA TYR A 106 13.30 13.94 -0.67
C TYR A 106 13.03 13.29 -2.02
N CYS A 107 12.09 13.86 -2.78
CA CYS A 107 11.77 13.49 -4.15
C CYS A 107 12.36 14.53 -5.11
N PRO A 108 13.46 14.21 -5.83
CA PRO A 108 14.10 15.15 -6.74
C PRO A 108 13.24 15.49 -7.96
N MET A 109 12.31 14.60 -8.35
CA MET A 109 11.45 14.77 -9.53
C MET A 109 10.45 15.93 -9.38
N ASN A 110 10.10 16.28 -8.14
CA ASN A 110 9.18 17.37 -7.86
C ASN A 110 9.68 18.32 -6.76
N ASP A 111 10.92 18.23 -6.29
CA ASP A 111 11.46 19.17 -5.28
C ASP A 111 10.54 19.28 -4.04
N ARG A 112 10.17 18.11 -3.49
CA ARG A 112 9.35 17.97 -2.29
C ARG A 112 9.86 16.83 -1.43
N TYR A 113 9.45 16.80 -0.18
CA TYR A 113 9.59 15.64 0.70
C TYR A 113 8.25 14.91 0.75
N TYR A 114 8.26 13.58 0.66
CA TYR A 114 7.07 12.76 0.91
C TYR A 114 7.18 12.07 2.26
N HIS A 115 6.04 11.88 2.91
CA HIS A 115 5.96 11.24 4.22
C HIS A 115 5.93 9.71 4.10
N HIS A 116 6.56 9.04 5.07
CA HIS A 116 6.47 7.59 5.29
C HIS A 116 6.72 7.26 6.77
N ILE A 117 5.73 6.72 7.47
CA ILE A 117 5.94 6.25 8.86
C ILE A 117 6.69 4.91 8.94
N PHE A 118 6.67 4.15 7.85
CA PHE A 118 7.37 2.87 7.71
C PHE A 118 8.62 3.07 6.85
N TYR A 119 8.87 2.23 5.84
CA TYR A 119 10.04 2.37 4.98
C TYR A 119 9.89 3.52 3.97
N ASP A 120 11.02 4.04 3.47
CA ASP A 120 11.04 5.08 2.43
C ASP A 120 10.33 4.64 1.14
N PHE A 121 10.33 3.34 0.86
CA PHE A 121 9.58 2.76 -0.24
C PHE A 121 8.09 2.56 0.01
N GLN A 122 7.57 2.98 1.18
CA GLN A 122 6.15 2.93 1.56
C GLN A 122 5.59 4.34 1.80
N PRO A 123 5.47 5.18 0.75
CA PRO A 123 4.90 6.51 0.87
C PRO A 123 3.45 6.47 1.40
N ASP A 124 3.20 7.31 2.41
CA ASP A 124 1.91 7.32 3.08
C ASP A 124 0.82 7.97 2.25
N LEU A 125 -0.34 7.32 2.27
CA LEU A 125 -1.57 7.81 1.69
C LEU A 125 -2.21 8.87 2.59
N ASN A 126 -2.68 9.95 1.97
CA ASN A 126 -3.45 11.00 2.64
C ASN A 126 -4.93 10.60 2.72
N ILE A 127 -5.25 9.73 3.68
CA ILE A 127 -6.61 9.19 3.90
C ILE A 127 -7.67 10.25 4.22
N LYS A 128 -7.25 11.49 4.55
CA LYS A 128 -8.17 12.62 4.78
C LYS A 128 -8.76 13.18 3.49
N ILE A 129 -8.26 12.77 2.32
CA ILE A 129 -8.77 13.23 1.02
C ILE A 129 -10.02 12.42 0.61
N PRO A 130 -11.18 13.06 0.45
CA PRO A 130 -12.44 12.36 0.14
C PRO A 130 -12.40 11.53 -1.15
N MET A 131 -11.61 11.98 -2.15
CA MET A 131 -11.45 11.24 -3.41
C MET A 131 -10.73 9.90 -3.21
N LEU A 132 -9.70 9.88 -2.34
CA LEU A 132 -8.98 8.65 -2.02
C LEU A 132 -9.89 7.71 -1.20
N GLU A 133 -10.60 8.24 -0.20
CA GLU A 133 -11.57 7.46 0.57
C GLU A 133 -12.60 6.77 -0.34
N LYS A 134 -13.16 7.52 -1.30
CA LYS A 134 -14.10 6.96 -2.28
C LYS A 134 -13.45 5.93 -3.21
N LYS A 135 -12.15 6.05 -3.50
CA LYS A 135 -11.42 5.09 -4.33
C LYS A 135 -11.10 3.79 -3.56
N LEU A 136 -10.80 3.88 -2.26
CA LEU A 136 -10.53 2.72 -1.41
C LEU A 136 -11.79 1.90 -1.08
N LYS A 137 -12.97 2.53 -1.09
CA LYS A 137 -14.27 1.84 -0.89
C LYS A 137 -14.80 1.14 -2.15
N LYS A 138 -14.08 1.17 -3.27
CA LYS A 138 -14.51 0.61 -4.56
C LYS A 138 -13.68 -0.60 -4.96
#